data_AF-A0A1I5MPU5-F1
#
_entry.id   AF-A0A1I5MPU5-F1
#
_cell.length_a   1.000
_cell.length_b   1.000
_cell.length_c   1.000
_cell.angle_alpha   90.00
_cell.angle_beta   90.00
_cell.angle_gamma   90.00
#
_symmetry.space_group_name_H-M   'P 1'
#
loop_
_entity.id
_entity.type
_entity.pdbx_description
1 polymer ?
#
loop_
_entity_poly.entity_id
_entity_poly.type
_entity_poly.pdbx_seq_one_letter_code
_entity_poly.pdbx_strand_id
1 'polypeptide(L)'
;MQRVSELRALQQLHGQLAEALQQGDWSRIGEIDSVIRSCLQLLLGLPSLSDEVREAKRQLQQLHGQACIACAEECERVRRLLLTHLEYAEGRSAYMRVDLYQDGR
;
A
#
# COMPACT_ATOMS: atom_id res chain seq x y z
N MET A 1 -1.19 30.76 -12.04
CA MET A 1 -1.90 30.18 -10.90
C MET A 1 -1.97 28.66 -10.98
N GLN A 2 -2.41 28.08 -12.09
CA GLN A 2 -2.54 26.62 -12.28
C GLN A 2 -1.24 25.84 -11.96
N ARG A 3 -0.08 26.21 -12.53
CA ARG A 3 1.22 25.53 -12.27
C ARG A 3 1.61 25.40 -10.79
N VAL A 4 1.27 26.41 -9.99
CA VAL A 4 1.57 26.41 -8.54
C VAL A 4 0.64 25.44 -7.80
N SER A 5 -0.61 25.26 -8.25
CA SER A 5 -1.50 24.24 -7.70
C SER A 5 -1.08 22.82 -8.07
N GLU A 6 -0.61 22.57 -9.30
CA GLU A 6 -0.12 21.24 -9.69
C GLU A 6 1.11 20.82 -8.88
N LEU A 7 2.09 21.71 -8.75
CA LEU A 7 3.31 21.45 -7.98
C LEU A 7 2.98 21.11 -6.52
N ARG A 8 2.11 21.91 -5.89
CA ARG A 8 1.68 21.68 -4.51
C ARG A 8 0.96 20.34 -4.36
N ALA A 9 0.08 19.98 -5.28
CA ALA A 9 -0.64 18.73 -5.24
C ALA A 9 0.31 17.52 -5.28
N LEU A 10 1.31 17.54 -6.18
CA LEU A 10 2.32 16.49 -6.27
C LEU A 10 3.16 16.38 -4.99
N GLN A 11 3.59 17.51 -4.43
CA GLN A 11 4.36 17.55 -3.18
C GLN A 11 3.53 17.03 -1.99
N GLN A 12 2.24 17.38 -1.92
CA GLN A 12 1.35 16.89 -0.88
C GLN A 12 1.15 15.37 -0.99
N LEU A 13 0.92 14.85 -2.20
CA LEU A 13 0.81 13.41 -2.44
C LEU A 13 2.09 12.67 -2.06
N HIS A 14 3.25 13.24 -2.39
CA HIS A 14 4.54 12.67 -1.98
C HIS A 14 4.67 12.60 -0.45
N GLY A 15 4.34 13.69 0.25
CA GLY A 15 4.38 13.73 1.72
C GLY A 15 3.43 12.70 2.36
N GLN A 16 2.20 12.63 1.88
CA GLN A 16 1.19 11.68 2.37
C GLN A 16 1.61 10.22 2.13
N LEU A 17 2.17 9.92 0.95
CA LEU A 17 2.63 8.57 0.65
C LEU A 17 3.82 8.18 1.53
N ALA A 18 4.77 9.11 1.75
CA ALA A 18 5.94 8.86 2.60
C ALA A 18 5.51 8.59 4.06
N GLU A 19 4.58 9.37 4.58
CA GLU A 19 4.04 9.19 5.93
C GLU A 19 3.30 7.85 6.06
N ALA A 20 2.42 7.51 5.11
CA ALA A 20 1.68 6.26 5.15
C ALA A 20 2.61 5.03 5.05
N LEU A 21 3.66 5.10 4.23
CA LEU A 21 4.70 4.07 4.17
C LEU A 21 5.46 3.93 5.48
N GLN A 22 5.84 5.04 6.10
CA GLN A 22 6.54 5.02 7.38
C GLN A 22 5.69 4.38 8.50
N GLN A 23 4.37 4.60 8.46
CA GLN A 23 3.42 4.07 9.43
C GLN A 23 2.99 2.62 9.12
N GLY A 24 3.29 2.10 7.93
CA GLY A 24 2.76 0.81 7.46
C GLY A 24 1.24 0.82 7.28
N ASP A 25 0.65 1.99 6.97
CA ASP A 25 -0.79 2.12 6.76
C ASP A 25 -1.17 1.72 5.33
N TRP A 26 -1.31 0.41 5.13
CA TRP A 26 -1.60 -0.19 3.82
C TRP A 26 -2.95 0.24 3.25
N SER A 27 -3.94 0.49 4.10
CA SER A 27 -5.25 1.00 3.68
C SER A 27 -5.11 2.41 3.11
N ARG A 28 -4.40 3.28 3.83
CA ARG A 28 -4.16 4.66 3.38
C ARG A 28 -3.31 4.72 2.11
N ILE A 29 -2.34 3.82 1.94
CA ILE A 29 -1.56 3.71 0.70
C ILE A 29 -2.47 3.45 -0.51
N GLY A 30 -3.46 2.55 -0.37
CA GLY A 30 -4.42 2.28 -1.46
C GLY A 30 -5.32 3.47 -1.81
N GLU A 31 -5.74 4.26 -0.81
CA GLU A 31 -6.47 5.51 -1.05
C GLU A 31 -5.60 6.53 -1.80
N ILE A 32 -4.36 6.72 -1.35
CA ILE A 32 -3.40 7.65 -1.96
C ILE A 32 -3.09 7.24 -3.40
N ASP A 33 -2.90 5.95 -3.69
CA ASP A 33 -2.66 5.44 -5.05
C ASP A 33 -3.76 5.87 -6.04
N SER A 34 -5.03 5.77 -5.62
CA SER A 34 -6.16 6.23 -6.42
C SER A 34 -6.13 7.73 -6.67
N VAL A 35 -5.72 8.54 -5.68
CA VAL A 35 -5.58 9.99 -5.83
C VAL A 35 -4.38 10.35 -6.73
N ILE A 36 -3.27 9.63 -6.62
CA ILE A 36 -2.11 9.77 -7.52
C ILE A 36 -2.55 9.57 -8.97
N ARG A 37 -3.30 8.50 -9.25
CA ARG A 37 -3.85 8.24 -10.59
C ARG A 37 -4.68 9.42 -11.10
N SER A 38 -5.61 9.93 -10.30
CA SER A 38 -6.44 11.09 -10.69
C SER A 38 -5.61 12.35 -10.92
N CYS A 39 -4.62 12.62 -10.07
CA CYS A 39 -3.71 13.76 -10.24
C CYS A 39 -2.93 13.65 -11.56
N LEU A 40 -2.35 12.48 -11.85
CA LEU A 40 -1.60 12.25 -13.09
C LEU A 40 -2.49 12.38 -14.34
N GLN A 41 -3.75 11.96 -14.28
CA GLN A 41 -4.73 12.16 -15.36
C GLN A 41 -4.99 13.64 -15.63
N LEU A 42 -5.11 14.47 -14.59
CA LEU A 42 -5.27 15.91 -14.74
C LEU A 42 -4.02 16.55 -15.38
N LEU A 43 -2.82 16.11 -14.99
CA LEU A 43 -1.57 16.61 -15.57
C LEU A 43 -1.43 16.29 -17.06
N LEU A 44 -1.94 15.14 -17.51
CA LEU A 44 -1.96 14.78 -18.93
C LEU A 44 -2.81 15.74 -19.78
N GLY A 45 -3.83 16.36 -19.19
CA GLY A 45 -4.68 17.33 -19.87
C GLY A 45 -4.04 18.71 -20.06
N LEU A 46 -2.85 18.95 -19.48
CA LEU A 46 -2.17 20.24 -19.58
C LEU A 46 -1.32 20.31 -20.86
N PRO A 47 -1.32 21.45 -21.58
CA PRO A 47 -0.55 21.61 -22.81
C PRO A 47 0.96 21.56 -22.58
N SER A 48 1.43 21.93 -21.38
CA SER A 48 2.82 21.79 -20.97
C SER A 48 2.96 21.77 -19.45
N LEU A 49 4.01 21.11 -18.97
CA LEU A 49 4.41 21.09 -17.55
C LEU A 49 5.69 21.91 -17.38
N SER A 50 5.80 22.67 -16.28
CA SER A 50 7.05 23.33 -15.90
C SER A 50 8.07 22.31 -15.40
N ASP A 51 9.33 22.69 -15.34
CA ASP A 51 10.42 21.81 -14.92
C ASP A 51 10.26 21.38 -13.46
N GLU A 52 9.76 22.25 -12.59
CA GLU A 52 9.47 21.92 -11.19
C GLU A 52 8.36 20.88 -11.07
N VAL A 53 7.31 20.98 -11.89
CA VAL A 53 6.21 20.00 -11.90
C VAL A 53 6.70 18.65 -12.44
N ARG A 54 7.58 18.66 -13.46
CA ARG A 54 8.22 17.43 -13.96
C ARG A 54 9.08 16.77 -12.89
N GLU A 55 9.84 17.57 -12.14
CA GLU A 55 10.69 17.07 -11.06
C GLU A 55 9.87 16.48 -9.91
N ALA A 56 8.84 17.20 -9.42
CA ALA A 56 7.95 16.68 -8.38
C ALA A 56 7.24 15.39 -8.82
N LYS A 57 6.85 15.29 -10.10
CA LYS A 57 6.29 14.07 -10.67
C LYS A 57 7.28 12.90 -10.63
N ARG A 58 8.57 13.14 -10.97
CA ARG A 58 9.62 12.10 -10.90
C ARG A 58 9.84 11.61 -9.47
N GLN A 59 9.91 12.53 -8.51
CA GLN A 59 10.07 12.19 -7.10
C GLN A 59 8.90 11.34 -6.59
N LEU A 60 7.66 11.75 -6.90
CA LEU A 60 6.47 10.97 -6.57
C LEU A 60 6.49 9.58 -7.22
N GLN A 61 6.92 9.47 -8.48
CA GLN A 61 7.05 8.19 -9.18
C GLN A 61 8.08 7.26 -8.50
N GLN A 62 9.22 7.80 -8.06
CA GLN A 62 10.24 7.01 -7.36
C GLN A 62 9.70 6.47 -6.03
N LEU A 63 9.05 7.32 -5.24
CA LEU A 63 8.44 6.90 -3.96
C LEU A 63 7.31 5.90 -4.17
N HIS A 64 6.48 6.08 -5.20
CA HIS A 64 5.43 5.12 -5.56
C HIS A 64 6.02 3.75 -5.93
N GLY A 65 7.14 3.71 -6.65
CA GLY A 65 7.87 2.46 -6.90
C GLY A 65 8.33 1.76 -5.62
N GLN A 66 8.81 2.51 -4.63
CA GLN A 66 9.16 1.96 -3.31
C GLN A 66 7.93 1.44 -2.57
N ALA A 67 6.79 2.14 -2.66
CA ALA A 67 5.52 1.71 -2.08
C ALA A 67 5.09 0.35 -2.65
N CYS A 68 5.18 0.16 -3.98
CA CYS A 68 4.85 -1.10 -4.62
C CYS A 68 5.71 -2.26 -4.13
N ILE A 69 7.01 -2.03 -3.92
CA ILE A 69 7.93 -3.04 -3.36
C ILE A 69 7.51 -3.39 -1.93
N ALA A 70 7.30 -2.38 -1.08
CA ALA A 70 6.88 -2.60 0.32
C ALA A 70 5.55 -3.36 0.42
N CYS A 71 4.58 -3.03 -0.44
CA CYS A 71 3.31 -3.76 -0.53
C CYS A 71 3.52 -5.24 -0.91
N ALA A 72 4.42 -5.53 -1.86
CA ALA A 72 4.72 -6.91 -2.25
C ALA A 72 5.37 -7.71 -1.10
N GLU A 73 6.30 -7.07 -0.36
CA GLU A 73 6.93 -7.67 0.82
C GLU A 73 5.92 -7.95 1.93
N GLU A 74 4.99 -7.03 2.17
CA GLU A 74 3.93 -7.21 3.17
C GLU A 74 2.95 -8.33 2.78
N CYS A 75 2.56 -8.40 1.51
CA CYS A 75 1.75 -9.52 0.99
C CYS A 75 2.43 -10.87 1.28
N GLU A 76 3.73 -10.96 1.05
CA GLU A 76 4.52 -12.16 1.31
C GLU A 76 4.65 -12.46 2.82
N ARG A 77 4.75 -11.44 3.67
CA ARG A 77 4.74 -11.59 5.13
C ARG A 77 3.41 -12.17 5.62
N VAL A 78 2.29 -11.59 5.18
CA VAL A 78 0.94 -12.07 5.53
C VAL A 78 0.71 -13.48 5.01
N ARG A 79 1.11 -13.77 3.77
CA ARG A 79 1.01 -15.12 3.20
C ARG A 79 1.71 -16.17 4.06
N ARG A 80 2.94 -15.90 4.49
CA ARG A 80 3.70 -16.80 5.38
C ARG A 80 3.01 -16.99 6.72
N LEU A 81 2.51 -15.92 7.33
CA LEU A 81 1.76 -15.98 8.58
C LEU A 81 0.51 -16.88 8.46
N LEU A 82 -0.26 -16.72 7.39
CA LEU A 82 -1.45 -17.53 7.17
C LEU A 82 -1.11 -19.00 6.91
N LEU A 83 -0.02 -19.30 6.20
CA LEU A 83 0.45 -20.68 6.03
C LEU A 83 0.83 -21.32 7.36
N THR A 84 1.51 -20.60 8.26
CA THR A 84 1.81 -21.10 9.62
C THR A 84 0.52 -21.52 10.34
N HIS A 85 -0.55 -20.72 10.27
CA HIS A 85 -1.82 -21.09 10.90
C HIS A 85 -2.46 -22.34 10.28
N LEU A 86 -2.27 -22.57 8.97
CA LEU A 86 -2.75 -23.77 8.30
C LEU A 86 -1.91 -25.02 8.63
N GLU A 87 -0.59 -24.87 8.77
CA GLU A 87 0.34 -25.96 9.06
C GLU A 87 0.21 -26.45 10.51
N TYR A 88 0.24 -25.54 11.49
CA TYR A 88 0.15 -25.93 12.90
C TYR A 88 -1.29 -26.25 13.32
N ALA A 89 -2.27 -25.57 12.70
CA ALA A 89 -3.71 -25.78 12.88
C ALA A 89 -4.10 -26.11 14.33
N GLU A 90 -3.58 -25.36 15.30
CA GLU A 90 -3.65 -25.71 16.73
C GLU A 90 -5.10 -25.90 17.20
N GLY A 91 -6.03 -25.08 16.67
CA GLY A 91 -7.46 -25.25 16.91
C GLY A 91 -8.01 -26.59 16.40
N ARG A 92 -7.59 -27.04 15.21
CA ARG A 92 -7.98 -28.36 14.68
C ARG A 92 -7.48 -29.48 15.59
N SER A 93 -6.22 -29.38 16.03
CA SER A 93 -5.63 -30.34 16.97
C SER A 93 -6.38 -30.35 18.31
N ALA A 94 -6.81 -29.19 18.79
CA ALA A 94 -7.62 -29.09 20.00
C ALA A 94 -9.01 -29.73 19.83
N TYR A 95 -9.71 -29.47 18.72
CA TYR A 95 -11.00 -30.11 18.41
C TYR A 95 -10.86 -31.64 18.35
N MET A 96 -9.91 -32.16 17.57
CA MET A 96 -9.67 -33.62 17.49
C MET A 96 -9.45 -34.24 18.86
N ARG A 97 -8.71 -33.56 19.74
CA ARG A 97 -8.45 -34.05 21.09
C ARG A 97 -9.72 -34.08 21.93
N VAL A 98 -10.57 -33.06 21.86
CA VAL A 98 -11.86 -33.03 22.57
C VAL A 98 -12.76 -34.15 22.09
N ASP A 99 -12.88 -34.34 20.78
CA ASP A 99 -13.72 -35.37 20.17
C ASP A 99 -13.28 -36.78 20.62
N LEU A 100 -11.97 -37.08 20.57
CA LEU A 100 -11.42 -38.35 21.07
C LEU A 100 -11.76 -38.63 22.54
N TYR A 101 -11.81 -37.61 23.40
CA TYR A 101 -12.18 -37.76 24.81
C TYR A 101 -13.70 -37.88 25.04
N GLN A 102 -14.53 -37.44 24.09
CA GLN A 102 -15.99 -37.51 24.18
C GLN A 102 -16.52 -38.82 23.59
N ASP A 103 -15.97 -39.27 22.46
CA ASP A 103 -16.34 -40.55 21.83
C ASP A 103 -15.85 -41.77 22.61
N GLY A 104 -14.84 -41.59 23.46
CA GLY A 104 -14.33 -42.62 24.37
C GLY A 104 -15.11 -42.80 25.68
N ARG A 105 -16.24 -42.10 25.85
CA ARG A 105 -17.11 -42.18 27.04
C ARG A 105 -18.45 -42.85 26.77
#